data_AF-A0A522QQ78-F1
#
_entry.id   AF-A0A522QQ78-F1
#
_cell.length_a   1.000
_cell.length_b   1.000
_cell.length_c   1.000
_cell.angle_alpha   90.00
_cell.angle_beta   90.00
_cell.angle_gamma   90.00
#
_symmetry.space_group_name_H-M   'P 1'
#
loop_
_entity.id
_entity.type
_entity.pdbx_description
1 polymer ?
#
loop_
_entity_poly.entity_id
_entity_poly.type
_entity_poly.pdbx_seq_one_letter_code
_entity_poly.pdbx_strand_id
1 'polypeptide(L)'
;MRVEENGILVTTGMLQPFEPGCHEAWLANFHHAVEVRPRYCETDQVGHVSNTSYDFYLEQARLAYMRAACVDDHTRRLRLDHVAAEITMRFVAPCYYDEALRVLTRCARLGRSSLDLEQVILGPEGGIRTLSRTVTVSYDFDGGRSKPWNDAQRAGLRALEGRDL
;
A
#
# COMPACT_ATOMS: atom_id res chain seq x y z
N MET A 1 12.40 -11.31 2.13
CA MET A 1 11.34 -12.19 2.65
C MET A 1 11.88 -13.60 2.66
N ARG A 2 11.93 -14.24 3.83
CA ARG A 2 12.20 -15.67 3.98
C ARG A 2 11.01 -16.29 4.70
N VAL A 3 10.66 -17.51 4.30
CA VAL A 3 9.68 -18.33 5.01
C VAL A 3 10.48 -19.08 6.08
N GLU A 4 10.15 -18.89 7.35
CA GLU A 4 10.75 -19.69 8.43
C GLU A 4 10.22 -21.14 8.40
N GLU A 5 10.91 -22.07 9.05
CA GLU A 5 10.53 -23.50 9.10
C GLU A 5 9.11 -23.74 9.65
N ASN A 6 8.54 -22.77 10.36
CA ASN A 6 7.17 -22.77 10.89
C ASN A 6 6.12 -22.17 9.92
N GLY A 7 6.51 -21.76 8.71
CA GLY A 7 5.60 -21.15 7.73
C GLY A 7 5.33 -19.66 7.93
N ILE A 8 5.98 -19.00 8.90
CA ILE A 8 5.84 -17.56 9.13
C ILE A 8 6.66 -16.79 8.10
N LEU A 9 6.03 -15.79 7.47
CA LEU A 9 6.69 -14.86 6.57
C LEU A 9 7.45 -13.82 7.41
N VAL A 10 8.78 -13.84 7.35
CA VAL A 10 9.61 -12.85 8.04
C VAL A 10 10.24 -11.90 7.01
N THR A 11 10.00 -10.60 7.23
CA THR A 11 10.52 -9.50 6.42
C THR A 11 11.88 -9.08 6.99
N THR A 12 12.93 -9.23 6.18
CA THR A 12 14.27 -8.81 6.58
C THR A 12 14.40 -7.31 6.38
N GLY A 13 14.69 -6.58 7.46
CA GLY A 13 14.96 -5.14 7.44
C GLY A 13 13.70 -4.30 7.55
N MET A 14 13.50 -3.71 8.72
CA MET A 14 12.50 -2.66 8.94
C MET A 14 12.96 -1.44 8.14
N LEU A 15 12.55 -1.36 6.86
CA LEU A 15 12.75 -0.18 6.04
C LEU A 15 12.06 0.95 6.81
N GLN A 16 12.84 1.88 7.36
CA GLN A 16 12.30 3.08 7.98
C GLN A 16 11.45 3.75 6.89
N PRO A 17 10.13 3.94 7.05
CA PRO A 17 9.31 4.60 6.05
C PRO A 17 9.62 6.10 6.10
N PHE A 18 10.86 6.46 5.78
CA PHE A 18 11.40 7.82 5.77
C PHE A 18 12.90 7.79 5.43
N GLU A 19 13.31 8.51 4.38
CA GLU A 19 14.63 9.12 4.37
C GLU A 19 14.50 10.53 4.99
N PRO A 20 15.26 10.87 6.04
CA PRO A 20 15.30 12.22 6.58
C PRO A 20 15.64 13.27 5.50
N GLY A 21 14.74 14.23 5.26
CA GLY A 21 14.92 15.24 4.20
C GLY A 21 13.68 16.07 3.88
N CYS A 22 13.64 16.64 2.67
CA CYS A 22 12.52 17.45 2.17
C CYS A 22 11.34 16.57 1.76
N HIS A 23 10.24 16.64 2.52
CA HIS A 23 9.03 15.84 2.26
C HIS A 23 8.46 16.07 0.85
N GLU A 24 8.55 17.28 0.31
CA GLU A 24 8.06 17.59 -1.03
C GLU A 24 8.78 16.78 -2.11
N ALA A 25 10.11 16.72 -2.04
CA ALA A 25 10.91 15.95 -2.98
C ALA A 25 10.60 14.45 -2.90
N TRP A 26 10.33 13.94 -1.69
CA TRP A 26 9.93 12.55 -1.51
C TRP A 26 8.53 12.29 -2.09
N LEU A 27 7.55 13.13 -1.76
CA LEU A 27 6.16 13.04 -2.25
C LEU A 27 6.06 13.17 -3.77
N ALA A 28 7.00 13.88 -4.41
CA ALA A 28 7.06 14.01 -5.88
C ALA A 28 7.30 12.66 -6.60
N ASN A 29 7.76 11.63 -5.88
CA ASN A 29 7.97 10.29 -6.44
C ASN A 29 6.74 9.38 -6.34
N PHE A 30 5.57 9.92 -6.03
CA PHE A 30 4.31 9.17 -6.01
C PHE A 30 3.47 9.55 -7.22
N HIS A 31 3.22 8.60 -8.11
CA HIS A 31 2.50 8.82 -9.37
C HIS A 31 1.05 8.31 -9.36
N HIS A 32 0.63 7.65 -8.29
CA HIS A 32 -0.73 7.13 -8.12
C HIS A 32 -1.36 7.66 -6.84
N ALA A 33 -2.61 8.10 -6.94
CA ALA A 33 -3.37 8.66 -5.83
C ALA A 33 -4.84 8.23 -5.89
N VAL A 34 -5.46 8.03 -4.72
CA VAL A 34 -6.89 7.80 -4.56
C VAL A 34 -7.44 8.79 -3.54
N GLU A 35 -8.62 9.33 -3.82
CA GLU A 35 -9.37 10.14 -2.86
C GLU A 35 -10.22 9.24 -1.96
N VAL A 36 -10.21 9.53 -0.66
CA VAL A 36 -11.02 8.83 0.33
C VAL A 36 -11.66 9.84 1.28
N ARG A 37 -12.84 9.49 1.80
CA ARG A 37 -13.57 10.31 2.77
C ARG A 37 -13.97 9.44 3.97
N PRO A 38 -13.49 9.76 5.19
CA PRO A 38 -13.87 9.02 6.37
C PRO A 38 -15.37 9.06 6.63
N ARG A 39 -15.95 7.89 6.90
CA ARG A 39 -17.35 7.71 7.25
C ARG A 39 -17.56 7.94 8.74
N TYR A 40 -18.79 8.30 9.13
CA TYR A 40 -19.11 8.52 10.55
C TYR A 40 -18.82 7.28 11.42
N CYS A 41 -19.08 6.08 10.91
CA CYS A 41 -18.81 4.82 11.62
C CYS A 41 -17.31 4.50 11.83
N GLU A 42 -16.42 5.28 11.23
CA GLU A 42 -14.96 5.10 11.32
C GLU A 42 -14.33 5.96 12.41
N THR A 43 -15.11 6.86 13.05
CA THR A 43 -14.64 7.67 14.18
C THR A 43 -14.75 6.94 15.52
N ASP A 44 -13.89 7.28 16.47
CA ASP A 44 -13.92 6.76 17.83
C ASP A 44 -14.40 7.81 18.87
N GLN A 45 -14.37 7.42 20.15
CA GLN A 45 -14.89 8.24 21.25
C GLN A 45 -14.14 9.57 21.43
N VAL A 46 -12.91 9.72 20.91
CA VAL A 46 -12.17 10.98 21.00
C VAL A 46 -12.40 11.89 19.79
N GLY A 47 -13.30 11.51 18.88
CA GLY A 47 -13.71 12.33 17.74
C GLY A 47 -12.75 12.29 16.55
N HIS A 48 -11.76 11.39 16.57
CA HIS A 48 -10.85 11.14 15.47
C HIS A 48 -11.28 9.90 14.69
N VAL A 49 -10.79 9.74 13.47
CA VAL A 49 -10.83 8.45 12.78
C VAL A 49 -10.05 7.42 13.62
N SER A 50 -10.68 6.29 13.91
CA SER A 50 -10.08 5.19 14.66
C SER A 50 -8.87 4.63 13.90
N ASN A 51 -7.82 4.26 14.64
CA ASN A 51 -6.60 3.68 14.06
C ASN A 51 -6.88 2.44 13.18
N THR A 52 -7.95 1.70 13.46
CA THR A 52 -8.35 0.50 12.69
C THR A 52 -8.91 0.83 11.32
N SER A 53 -9.39 2.06 11.12
CA SER A 53 -10.05 2.46 9.87
C SER A 53 -9.06 2.86 8.77
N TYR A 54 -7.85 3.26 9.15
CA TYR A 54 -6.82 3.70 8.19
C TYR A 54 -6.44 2.60 7.21
N ASP A 55 -6.48 1.33 7.64
CA ASP A 55 -6.13 0.21 6.76
C ASP A 55 -7.09 0.07 5.58
N PHE A 56 -8.38 0.40 5.74
CA PHE A 56 -9.33 0.37 4.64
C PHE A 56 -8.99 1.38 3.54
N TYR A 57 -8.46 2.54 3.92
CA TYR A 57 -8.03 3.57 2.97
C TYR A 57 -6.76 3.12 2.22
N LEU A 58 -5.81 2.54 2.95
CA LEU A 58 -4.57 2.00 2.40
C LEU A 58 -4.86 0.80 1.48
N GLU A 59 -5.78 -0.09 1.87
CA GLU A 59 -6.25 -1.19 1.04
C GLU A 59 -6.91 -0.69 -0.24
N GLN A 60 -7.84 0.25 -0.15
CA GLN A 60 -8.51 0.82 -1.32
C GLN A 60 -7.48 1.39 -2.32
N ALA A 61 -6.50 2.16 -1.82
CA ALA A 61 -5.44 2.73 -2.66
C ALA A 61 -4.50 1.66 -3.23
N ARG A 62 -4.16 0.63 -2.45
CA ARG A 62 -3.37 -0.53 -2.90
C ARG A 62 -4.07 -1.29 -4.02
N LEU A 63 -5.35 -1.59 -3.87
CA LEU A 63 -6.13 -2.29 -4.89
C LEU A 63 -6.28 -1.45 -6.17
N ALA A 64 -6.47 -0.14 -6.04
CA ALA A 64 -6.48 0.78 -7.19
C ALA A 64 -5.12 0.82 -7.89
N TYR A 65 -4.02 0.87 -7.13
CA TYR A 65 -2.66 0.85 -7.66
C TYR A 65 -2.37 -0.44 -8.44
N MET A 66 -2.68 -1.60 -7.85
CA MET A 66 -2.49 -2.91 -8.51
C MET A 66 -3.32 -3.03 -9.78
N ARG A 67 -4.53 -2.45 -9.80
CA ARG A 67 -5.35 -2.37 -11.00
C ARG A 67 -4.72 -1.48 -12.07
N ALA A 68 -4.23 -0.30 -11.70
CA ALA A 68 -3.57 0.62 -12.61
C ALA A 68 -2.28 0.03 -13.21
N ALA A 69 -1.58 -0.81 -12.44
CA ALA A 69 -0.39 -1.55 -12.88
C ALA A 69 -0.72 -2.84 -13.66
N CYS A 70 -1.99 -3.10 -14.00
CA CYS A 70 -2.43 -4.33 -14.69
C CYS A 70 -1.99 -5.62 -14.00
N VAL A 71 -1.89 -5.61 -12.66
CA VAL A 71 -1.43 -6.78 -11.88
C VAL A 71 -2.52 -7.85 -11.75
N ASP A 72 -3.76 -7.42 -11.55
CA ASP A 72 -4.91 -8.29 -11.32
C ASP A 72 -5.69 -8.55 -12.61
N ASP A 73 -6.18 -9.78 -12.80
CA ASP A 73 -7.07 -10.13 -13.92
C ASP A 73 -8.47 -9.52 -13.70
N HIS A 74 -8.75 -8.43 -14.42
CA HIS A 74 -10.00 -7.68 -14.31
C HIS A 74 -11.24 -8.44 -14.79
N THR A 75 -11.07 -9.58 -15.48
CA THR A 75 -12.20 -10.43 -15.88
C THR A 75 -12.79 -11.20 -14.69
N ARG A 76 -12.04 -11.34 -13.60
CA ARG A 76 -12.46 -12.02 -12.38
C ARG A 76 -12.82 -10.99 -11.31
N ARG A 77 -14.13 -10.74 -11.15
CA ARG A 77 -14.67 -9.70 -10.24
C ARG A 77 -14.09 -9.67 -8.81
N LEU A 78 -13.59 -10.79 -8.28
CA LEU A 78 -13.18 -10.92 -6.88
C LEU A 78 -11.90 -11.75 -6.66
N ARG A 79 -11.08 -11.98 -7.69
CA ARG A 79 -9.87 -12.79 -7.54
C ARG A 79 -8.62 -11.93 -7.65
N LEU A 80 -8.07 -11.55 -6.49
CA LEU A 80 -6.73 -10.97 -6.41
C LEU A 80 -5.69 -12.07 -6.62
N ASP A 81 -4.56 -11.72 -7.23
CA ASP A 81 -3.41 -12.61 -7.36
C ASP A 81 -2.34 -12.34 -6.28
N HIS A 82 -2.73 -11.67 -5.20
CA HIS A 82 -1.85 -11.22 -4.14
C HIS A 82 -2.53 -11.08 -2.78
N VAL A 83 -1.71 -11.00 -1.73
CA VAL A 83 -2.10 -10.79 -0.33
C VAL A 83 -1.18 -9.78 0.35
N ALA A 84 -1.71 -8.98 1.27
CA ALA A 84 -0.89 -8.18 2.18
C ALA A 84 -0.33 -9.09 3.28
N ALA A 85 0.99 -9.23 3.36
CA ALA A 85 1.69 -10.08 4.33
C ALA A 85 2.16 -9.30 5.56
N GLU A 86 2.41 -8.00 5.42
CA GLU A 86 2.80 -7.12 6.51
C GLU A 86 2.31 -5.71 6.21
N ILE A 87 1.81 -5.02 7.24
CA ILE A 87 1.43 -3.62 7.16
C ILE A 87 2.02 -2.90 8.38
N THR A 88 2.80 -1.87 8.12
CA THR A 88 3.34 -0.96 9.14
C THR A 88 2.74 0.42 8.91
N MET A 89 2.26 1.07 9.97
CA MET A 89 1.73 2.42 9.91
C MET A 89 2.34 3.30 10.99
N ARG A 90 2.60 4.56 10.64
CA ARG A 90 2.93 5.65 11.57
C ARG A 90 1.86 6.73 11.45
N PHE A 91 1.12 6.95 12.53
CA PHE A 91 0.14 8.02 12.65
C PHE A 91 0.87 9.32 13.01
N VAL A 92 0.89 10.29 12.09
CA VAL A 92 1.60 11.56 12.24
C VAL A 92 0.66 12.65 12.78
N ALA A 93 -0.57 12.69 12.26
CA ALA A 93 -1.62 13.60 12.70
C ALA A 93 -3.00 12.94 12.54
N PRO A 94 -3.99 13.28 13.38
CA PRO A 94 -5.32 12.71 13.28
C PRO A 94 -6.03 13.13 11.99
N CYS A 95 -6.83 12.22 11.45
CA CYS A 95 -7.88 12.51 10.48
C CYS A 95 -9.24 12.67 11.18
N TYR A 96 -10.13 13.42 10.54
CA TYR A 96 -11.49 13.69 11.05
C TYR A 96 -12.56 13.23 10.07
N TYR A 97 -13.79 13.11 10.57
CA TYR A 97 -14.97 12.78 9.77
C TYR A 97 -15.11 13.72 8.56
N ASP A 98 -15.43 13.14 7.40
CA ASP A 98 -15.68 13.84 6.13
C ASP A 98 -14.53 14.74 5.62
N GLU A 99 -13.32 14.59 6.15
CA GLU A 99 -12.14 15.20 5.54
C GLU A 99 -11.89 14.62 4.15
N ALA A 100 -11.56 15.49 3.18
CA ALA A 100 -11.08 15.07 1.87
C ALA A 100 -9.62 14.61 2.01
N LEU A 101 -9.43 13.29 2.13
CA LEU A 101 -8.11 12.70 2.24
C LEU A 101 -7.63 12.22 0.88
N ARG A 102 -6.31 12.27 0.66
CA ARG A 102 -5.67 11.69 -0.53
C ARG A 102 -4.65 10.65 -0.11
N VAL A 103 -4.80 9.43 -0.62
CA VAL A 103 -3.89 8.32 -0.37
C VAL A 103 -2.96 8.16 -1.57
N LEU A 104 -1.68 8.45 -1.38
CA LEU A 104 -0.64 8.21 -2.37
C LEU A 104 -0.13 6.78 -2.24
N THR A 105 0.23 6.15 -3.36
CA THR A 105 0.81 4.79 -3.36
C THR A 105 1.90 4.69 -4.42
N ARG A 106 3.03 4.08 -4.06
CA ARG A 106 4.13 3.74 -4.99
C ARG A 106 4.75 2.39 -4.64
N CYS A 107 5.38 1.74 -5.61
CA CYS A 107 6.22 0.58 -5.37
C CYS A 107 7.64 1.02 -5.01
N ALA A 108 8.03 0.80 -3.76
CA ALA A 108 9.39 1.10 -3.30
C ALA A 108 10.40 0.04 -3.74
N ARG A 109 9.99 -1.25 -3.78
CA ARG A 109 10.87 -2.37 -4.12
C ARG A 109 10.10 -3.53 -4.75
N LEU A 110 10.62 -4.10 -5.84
CA LEU A 110 10.03 -5.28 -6.51
C LEU A 110 10.92 -6.52 -6.40
N GLY A 111 10.55 -7.44 -5.52
CA GLY A 111 11.20 -8.75 -5.38
C GLY A 111 10.66 -9.82 -6.34
N ARG A 112 11.14 -11.07 -6.21
CA ARG A 112 10.69 -12.20 -7.04
C ARG A 112 9.18 -12.46 -6.92
N SER A 113 8.69 -12.62 -5.69
CA SER A 113 7.29 -12.95 -5.36
C SER A 113 6.64 -11.97 -4.37
N SER A 114 7.33 -10.88 -4.04
CA SER A 114 6.80 -9.83 -3.17
C SER A 114 7.19 -8.46 -3.69
N LEU A 115 6.43 -7.45 -3.29
CA LEU A 115 6.78 -6.05 -3.49
C LEU A 115 6.49 -5.27 -2.20
N ASP A 116 7.22 -4.19 -2.00
CA ASP A 116 7.00 -3.28 -0.89
C ASP A 116 6.32 -2.03 -1.45
N LEU A 117 5.08 -1.77 -1.02
CA LEU A 117 4.38 -0.52 -1.27
C LEU A 117 4.69 0.47 -0.17
N GLU A 118 4.92 1.71 -0.57
CA GLU A 118 4.84 2.86 0.33
C GLU A 118 3.55 3.60 0.06
N GLN A 119 2.88 3.99 1.14
CA GLN A 119 1.60 4.69 1.08
C GLN A 119 1.60 5.87 2.05
N VAL A 120 0.98 6.97 1.63
CA VAL A 120 0.89 8.20 2.42
C VAL A 120 -0.54 8.69 2.40
N ILE A 121 -1.10 9.00 3.57
CA ILE A 121 -2.37 9.71 3.67
C ILE A 121 -2.08 11.18 3.89
N LEU A 122 -2.59 12.01 2.99
CA LEU A 122 -2.55 13.47 3.07
C LEU A 122 -3.93 14.00 3.49
N GLY A 123 -3.93 15.01 4.34
CA GLY A 123 -5.12 15.80 4.66
C GLY A 123 -5.48 16.81 3.56
N PRO A 124 -6.56 17.57 3.74
CA PRO A 124 -7.07 18.51 2.72
C PRO A 124 -6.05 19.56 2.26
N GLU A 125 -5.19 20.02 3.18
CA GLU A 125 -4.15 21.03 2.92
C GLU A 125 -2.79 20.40 2.49
N GLY A 126 -2.77 19.09 2.22
CA GLY A 126 -1.55 18.37 1.82
C GLY A 126 -0.63 17.95 2.99
N GLY A 127 -1.01 18.23 4.24
CA GLY A 127 -0.27 17.77 5.41
C GLY A 127 -0.31 16.24 5.56
N ILE A 128 0.82 15.62 5.90
CA ILE A 128 0.91 14.17 6.12
C ILE A 128 0.14 13.78 7.39
N ARG A 129 -0.82 12.87 7.24
CA ARG A 129 -1.59 12.24 8.33
C ARG A 129 -1.00 10.89 8.72
N THR A 130 -0.62 10.08 7.73
CA THR A 130 -0.14 8.71 7.95
C THR A 130 0.94 8.35 6.94
N LEU A 131 1.96 7.64 7.41
CA LEU A 131 2.96 6.96 6.58
C LEU A 131 2.79 5.46 6.75
N SER A 132 2.81 4.71 5.65
CA SER A 132 2.67 3.26 5.70
C SER A 132 3.60 2.55 4.72
N ARG A 133 4.01 1.34 5.13
CA ARG A 133 4.64 0.35 4.26
C ARG A 133 3.81 -0.93 4.30
N THR A 134 3.50 -1.47 3.14
CA THR A 134 2.83 -2.76 2.99
C THR A 134 3.69 -3.71 2.18
N VAL A 135 3.97 -4.89 2.72
CA VAL A 135 4.57 -5.98 1.94
C VAL A 135 3.44 -6.78 1.31
N THR A 136 3.40 -6.78 -0.01
CA THR A 136 2.41 -7.53 -0.79
C THR A 136 3.07 -8.70 -1.48
N VAL A 137 2.47 -9.88 -1.37
CA VAL A 137 3.00 -11.15 -1.89
C VAL A 137 2.10 -11.64 -3.01
N SER A 138 2.67 -11.96 -4.17
CA SER A 138 1.92 -12.66 -5.21
C SER A 138 1.63 -14.09 -4.74
N TYR A 139 0.37 -14.48 -4.79
CA TYR A 139 -0.12 -15.68 -4.11
C TYR A 139 -0.97 -16.53 -5.04
N ASP A 140 -0.71 -17.83 -5.03
CA ASP A 140 -1.55 -18.84 -5.65
C ASP A 140 -2.49 -19.40 -4.58
N PHE A 141 -3.75 -18.94 -4.61
CA PHE A 141 -4.78 -19.38 -3.66
C PHE A 141 -5.21 -20.83 -3.86
N ASP A 142 -5.09 -21.39 -5.07
CA ASP A 142 -5.44 -22.79 -5.32
C ASP A 142 -4.31 -23.70 -4.81
N GLY A 143 -3.07 -23.26 -4.98
CA GLY A 143 -1.87 -23.97 -4.54
C GLY A 143 -1.41 -23.69 -3.11
N GLY A 144 -2.02 -22.71 -2.42
CA GLY A 144 -1.70 -22.31 -1.04
C GLY A 144 -0.27 -21.80 -0.85
N ARG A 145 0.33 -21.15 -1.85
CA ARG A 145 1.75 -20.74 -1.81
C ARG A 145 2.03 -19.45 -2.57
N SER A 146 3.13 -18.77 -2.22
CA SER A 146 3.59 -17.63 -3.02
C SER A 146 4.06 -18.07 -4.42
N LYS A 147 3.85 -17.22 -5.42
CA LYS A 147 4.32 -17.40 -6.80
C LYS A 147 5.13 -16.18 -7.26
N PRO A 148 6.03 -16.31 -8.26
CA PRO A 148 6.69 -15.15 -8.85
C PRO A 148 5.68 -14.20 -9.49
N TRP A 149 5.97 -12.90 -9.45
CA TRP A 149 5.33 -11.95 -10.36
C TRP A 149 5.74 -12.28 -11.79
N ASN A 150 4.77 -12.44 -12.69
CA ASN A 150 5.05 -12.73 -14.09
C ASN A 150 5.56 -11.48 -14.84
N ASP A 151 6.05 -11.66 -16.07
CA ASP A 151 6.66 -10.57 -16.83
C ASP A 151 5.68 -9.44 -17.15
N ALA A 152 4.40 -9.76 -17.41
CA ALA A 152 3.38 -8.75 -17.68
C ALA A 152 3.09 -7.88 -16.43
N GLN A 153 2.97 -8.51 -15.25
CA GLN A 153 2.78 -7.81 -13.98
C GLN A 153 3.98 -6.92 -13.66
N ARG A 154 5.21 -7.44 -13.86
CA ARG A 154 6.44 -6.66 -13.66
C ARG A 154 6.53 -5.48 -14.63
N ALA A 155 6.16 -5.68 -15.89
CA ALA A 155 6.15 -4.62 -16.90
C ALA A 155 5.14 -3.53 -16.54
N GLY A 156 3.92 -3.90 -16.10
CA GLY A 156 2.89 -2.95 -15.69
C GLY A 156 3.29 -2.12 -14.47
N LEU A 157 3.91 -2.74 -13.46
CA LEU A 157 4.47 -2.04 -12.29
C LEU A 157 5.55 -1.02 -12.69
N ARG A 158 6.51 -1.42 -13.55
CA ARG A 158 7.56 -0.49 -14.03
C ARG A 158 7.00 0.64 -14.89
N ALA A 159 6.01 0.35 -15.73
CA ALA A 159 5.36 1.36 -16.55
C ALA A 159 4.65 2.41 -15.69
N LEU A 160 3.93 1.98 -14.64
CA LEU A 160 3.26 2.89 -13.71
C LEU A 160 4.25 3.73 -12.89
N GLU A 161 5.38 3.15 -12.49
CA GLU A 161 6.42 3.85 -11.72
C GLU A 161 7.33 4.74 -12.58
N GLY A 162 7.35 4.54 -13.91
CA GLY A 162 8.20 5.31 -14.83
C GLY A 162 9.71 5.10 -14.62
N ARG A 163 10.11 4.03 -13.94
CA ARG A 163 11.49 3.71 -13.59
C ARG A 163 11.71 2.20 -13.44
N ASP A 164 12.98 1.80 -13.41
CA ASP A 164 13.32 0.43 -13.04
C ASP A 164 13.08 0.15 -11.54
N LEU A 165 12.64 -1.07 -11.26
CA LEU A 165 12.24 -1.60 -9.94
C LEU A 165 12.92 -2.93 -9.64
#